data_AF-A0A7C1LUG2-F1
#
_entry.id   AF-A0A7C1LUG2-F1
#
_cell.length_a   1.000
_cell.length_b   1.000
_cell.length_c   1.000
_cell.angle_alpha   90.00
_cell.angle_beta   90.00
_cell.angle_gamma   90.00
#
_symmetry.space_group_name_H-M   'P 1'
#
loop_
_entity.id
_entity.type
_entity.pdbx_description
1 polymer ?
#
loop_
_entity_poly.entity_id
_entity_poly.type
_entity_poly.pdbx_seq_one_letter_code
_entity_poly.pdbx_strand_id
1 'polypeptide(L)' 'LGTRTLKAEREFNRNAGFTSKDDRLPKMFYEEPLPPHNKVVVISDEEMDTTFDF' A
#
# COMPACT_ATOMS: atom_id res chain seq x y z
N LEU A 1 -21.65 0.18 3.26
CA LEU A 1 -21.52 -1.26 2.92
C LEU A 1 -20.08 -1.62 2.56
N GLY A 2 -19.43 -0.92 1.61
CA GLY A 2 -18.04 -1.20 1.20
C GLY A 2 -17.00 -1.22 2.32
N THR A 3 -17.02 -0.24 3.23
CA THR A 3 -16.04 -0.14 4.35
C THR A 3 -16.04 -1.37 5.26
N ARG A 4 -17.22 -1.98 5.50
CA ARG A 4 -17.32 -3.20 6.32
C ARG A 4 -16.67 -4.39 5.63
N THR A 5 -16.87 -4.52 4.32
CA THR A 5 -16.24 -5.57 3.51
C THR A 5 -14.72 -5.42 3.52
N LEU A 6 -14.20 -4.20 3.29
CA LEU A 6 -12.75 -3.93 3.30
C LEU A 6 -12.10 -4.26 4.65
N LYS A 7 -12.77 -3.95 5.78
CA LYS A 7 -12.27 -4.31 7.11
C LYS A 7 -12.20 -5.83 7.29
N ALA A 8 -13.22 -6.56 6.86
CA ALA A 8 -13.25 -8.02 6.94
C ALA A 8 -12.18 -8.70 6.07
N GLU A 9 -11.99 -8.23 4.83
CA GLU A 9 -10.96 -8.74 3.93
C GLU A 9 -9.55 -8.47 4.48
N ARG A 10 -9.32 -7.29 5.04
CA ARG A 10 -8.03 -6.94 5.65
C ARG A 10 -7.74 -7.77 6.88
N GLU A 11 -8.71 -7.99 7.76
CA GLU A 11 -8.57 -8.87 8.93
C GLU A 11 -8.26 -10.30 8.52
N PHE A 12 -8.95 -10.81 7.49
CA PHE A 12 -8.65 -12.11 6.91
C PHE A 12 -7.18 -12.21 6.45
N ASN A 13 -6.68 -11.21 5.72
CA ASN A 13 -5.29 -11.18 5.27
C ASN A 13 -4.29 -11.09 6.45
N ARG A 14 -4.58 -10.31 7.49
CA ARG A 14 -3.74 -10.26 8.71
C ARG A 14 -3.66 -11.62 9.39
N ASN A 15 -4.77 -12.34 9.47
CA ASN A 15 -4.81 -13.71 10.02
C ASN A 15 -4.05 -14.72 9.15
N ALA A 16 -3.93 -14.46 7.84
CA ALA A 16 -3.10 -15.25 6.93
C ALA A 16 -1.59 -14.88 7.00
N GLY A 17 -1.21 -13.89 7.81
CA GLY A 17 0.18 -13.48 8.03
C GLY A 17 0.65 -12.27 7.20
N PHE A 18 -0.24 -11.60 6.45
CA PHE A 18 0.12 -10.38 5.73
C PHE A 18 0.41 -9.25 6.70
N THR A 19 1.47 -8.48 6.45
CA THR A 19 1.95 -7.37 7.27
C THR A 19 1.90 -6.05 6.49
N SER A 20 2.25 -4.93 7.12
CA SER A 20 2.39 -3.64 6.41
C SER A 20 3.46 -3.67 5.32
N LYS A 21 4.45 -4.57 5.43
CA LYS A 21 5.50 -4.74 4.42
C LYS A 21 4.97 -5.32 3.12
N ASP A 22 3.86 -6.05 3.18
CA ASP A 22 3.19 -6.63 2.01
C ASP A 22 2.29 -5.60 1.30
N ASP A 23 2.04 -4.45 1.94
CA ASP A 23 1.28 -3.32 1.41
C ASP A 23 2.19 -2.34 0.63
N ARG A 24 3.37 -2.78 0.18
CA ARG A 24 4.36 -1.95 -0.52
C ARG A 24 4.35 -2.16 -2.02
N LEU A 25 4.63 -1.09 -2.76
CA LEU A 25 4.73 -1.15 -4.21
C LEU A 25 6.01 -1.91 -4.63
N PRO A 26 6.02 -2.49 -5.85
CA PRO A 26 7.24 -3.06 -6.42
C PRO A 26 8.38 -2.02 -6.52
N LYS A 27 9.63 -2.48 -6.39
CA LYS A 27 10.83 -1.61 -6.37
C LYS A 27 10.94 -0.64 -7.54
N MET A 28 10.53 -1.05 -8.74
CA MET A 28 10.51 -0.22 -9.94
C MET A 28 9.78 1.12 -9.73
N PHE A 29 8.74 1.17 -8.90
CA PHE A 29 8.02 2.41 -8.62
C PHE A 29 8.84 3.45 -7.84
N TYR A 30 9.88 3.01 -7.11
CA TYR A 30 10.77 3.86 -6.32
C TYR A 30 12.10 4.15 -7.03
N GLU A 31 12.52 3.30 -7.97
CA GLU A 31 13.83 3.36 -8.61
C GLU A 31 13.79 3.82 -10.07
N GLU A 32 12.69 3.59 -10.79
CA GLU A 32 12.60 3.81 -12.24
C GLU A 32 11.72 5.01 -12.57
N PRO A 33 12.31 6.20 -12.87
CA PRO A 33 11.54 7.37 -13.27
C PRO A 33 10.91 7.17 -14.66
N LEU A 34 9.60 7.38 -14.77
CA LEU A 34 8.87 7.25 -16.04
C LEU A 34 8.72 8.58 -16.78
N PRO A 35 9.08 8.65 -18.08
CA PRO A 35 8.85 9.83 -18.91
C PRO A 35 7.35 10.17 -19.06
N PRO A 36 7.01 11.44 -19.35
CA PRO A 36 7.93 12.59 -19.47
C PRO A 36 8.26 13.23 -18.12
N HIS A 37 7.56 12.86 -17.05
CA HIS A 37 7.64 13.56 -15.76
C HIS A 37 8.80 13.08 -14.89
N ASN A 38 9.36 11.91 -15.19
CA ASN A 38 10.54 11.32 -14.53
C ASN A 38 10.41 11.32 -12.99
N LYS A 39 9.23 10.95 -12.50
CA LYS A 39 8.94 10.83 -11.07
C LYS A 39 8.90 9.37 -10.65
N VAL A 40 9.35 9.15 -9.42
CA VAL A 40 9.18 7.92 -8.66
C VAL A 40 8.22 8.20 -7.49
N VAL A 41 7.75 7.16 -6.83
CA VAL A 41 6.95 7.29 -5.61
C VAL A 41 7.80 7.93 -4.52
N VAL A 42 7.29 9.02 -3.95
CA VAL A 42 7.94 9.77 -2.86
C VAL A 42 7.20 9.67 -1.53
N ILE A 43 6.11 8.90 -1.51
CA ILE A 43 5.30 8.65 -0.31
C ILE A 43 6.09 7.69 0.59
N SER A 44 6.25 8.04 1.86
CA SER A 44 6.95 7.19 2.82
C SER A 44 6.13 5.96 3.19
N ASP A 45 6.80 4.95 3.73
CA ASP A 45 6.17 3.73 4.25
C ASP A 45 5.14 4.06 5.34
N GLU A 46 5.46 5.03 6.21
CA GLU A 46 4.58 5.48 7.29
C GLU A 46 3.33 6.18 6.74
N GLU A 47 3.48 7.00 5.69
CA GLU A 47 2.35 7.63 5.03
C GLU A 47 1.45 6.57 4.36
N MET A 48 2.03 5.56 3.72
CA MET A 48 1.27 4.45 3.14
C MET A 48 0.49 3.65 4.18
N ASP A 49 1.01 3.49 5.39
CA ASP A 49 0.34 2.73 6.45
C ASP A 49 -0.99 3.36 6.89
N THR A 50 -1.18 4.67 6.66
CA THR A 50 -2.42 5.39 6.96
C THR A 50 -3.56 5.15 5.97
N THR A 51 -3.31 4.43 4.85
CA THR A 51 -4.28 4.21 3.76
C THR A 51 -5.63 3.65 4.24
N PHE A 52 -5.63 2.90 5.34
CA PHE A 52 -6.80 2.19 5.85
C PHE A 52 -7.33 2.75 7.18
N ASP A 53 -7.03 4.01 7.50
CA ASP A 53 -7.45 4.70 8.73
C ASP A 53 -8.89 5.24 8.65
N PHE A 54 -9.85 4.36 8.36
CA PHE A 54 -11.29 4.68 8.21
C PHE A 54 -12.20 3.75 9.02
#